data_AF-A0A2N1NFL8-F1
#
_entry.id   AF-A0A2N1NFL8-F1
#
_cell.length_a   1.000
_cell.length_b   1.000
_cell.length_c   1.000
_cell.angle_alpha   90.00
_cell.angle_beta   90.00
_cell.angle_gamma   90.00
#
_symmetry.space_group_name_H-M   'P 1'
#
loop_
_entity.id
_entity.type
_entity.pdbx_description
1 polymer ?
#
loop_
_entity_poly.entity_id
_entity_poly.type
_entity_poly.pdbx_seq_one_letter_code
_entity_poly.pdbx_strand_id
1 'polypeptide(L)'
;MSHNKPIVKLPADCINDIFHFVEDRITLYSCLFVNHFCFHLIIPKLWSNPFSFTLPTNKLSSIIKTYIKCLPKDRINYLLNENIITTNNSYLTTSSSIEYHKFLIDFEYVRILYSINCWYDENNNQKPETQEILTNEIFGNLFFNQINKMKNIFFHINYHTMYLINDEDIKFVDITSYGGSIEVLSQVQEFDIEYHFEQFDFSDFVNFNELNHLISLTKNLLNSLISNNKNIKCLCLDYKPFIPTNDSKEIMKSFTKVIEQQKNLETLDISDSTDTFTYKRFHPSLITQANSLTFLRLEFQITIDHFFLLILELKCLHTIELPVVPYQDFLVDNNSNILTREDKITFESVSKNTIIKFNLKNIFFLPKEGYPHRSEDSCKVLQTLLEYSNKSVETLTIFSLSNDFIPTISLNCPNITHISMIIDNNNLISCLKLFSELQNLYHLKLKSSNIPIVTTTTIDRLQIYFDENIIWDLVKQIPITLKILELDLLISSKDLKKFLLENCEASLKEITFHNKELITNQHFKVLLEYVEKKKSLRKFSFNSNYLNDDYFLDSGGSNNNNDDDGDDDDDDDDNDGNNYYDGMKSKEYSGYIYLEELMRLIPDISDPIDVVNPFYEY
;
A
#
# COMPACT_ATOMS: atom_id res chain seq x y z
N MET A 1 -6.63 -24.09 53.01
CA MET A 1 -5.54 -24.52 52.12
C MET A 1 -5.70 -23.79 50.80
N SER A 2 -4.85 -22.80 50.51
CA SER A 2 -4.89 -22.03 49.27
C SER A 2 -4.26 -22.82 48.13
N HIS A 3 -5.05 -23.15 47.10
CA HIS A 3 -4.52 -23.71 45.86
C HIS A 3 -3.78 -22.63 45.06
N ASN A 4 -2.47 -22.52 45.28
CA ASN A 4 -1.59 -21.85 44.32
C ASN A 4 -1.59 -22.69 43.03
N LYS A 5 -2.40 -22.30 42.05
CA LYS A 5 -2.21 -22.77 40.67
C LYS A 5 -0.77 -22.40 40.26
N PRO A 6 -0.01 -23.32 39.64
CA PRO A 6 1.31 -22.98 39.16
C PRO A 6 1.17 -21.88 38.10
N ILE A 7 1.77 -20.73 38.36
CA ILE A 7 1.96 -19.70 37.35
C ILE A 7 2.95 -20.29 36.35
N VAL A 8 2.45 -20.74 35.20
CA VAL A 8 3.31 -21.17 34.09
C VAL A 8 4.06 -19.93 33.60
N LYS A 9 5.36 -19.87 33.87
CA LYS A 9 6.25 -18.86 33.29
C LYS A 9 6.69 -19.36 31.92
N LEU A 10 6.31 -18.64 30.87
CA LEU A 10 6.82 -18.91 29.52
C LEU A 10 8.34 -18.70 29.49
N PRO A 11 9.10 -19.57 28.79
CA PRO A 11 10.52 -19.34 28.52
C PRO A 11 10.76 -18.02 27.76
N ALA A 12 11.94 -17.43 27.95
CA ALA A 12 12.34 -16.19 27.30
C ALA A 12 12.24 -16.27 25.76
N ASP A 13 12.67 -17.38 25.18
CA ASP A 13 12.63 -17.61 23.73
C ASP A 13 11.19 -17.64 23.21
N CYS A 14 10.28 -18.28 23.94
CA CYS A 14 8.85 -18.30 23.58
C CYS A 14 8.23 -16.90 23.64
N ILE A 15 8.62 -16.06 24.61
CA ILE A 15 8.15 -14.68 24.71
C ILE A 15 8.69 -13.84 23.54
N ASN A 16 9.96 -14.05 23.17
CA ASN A 16 10.55 -13.41 22.00
C ASN A 16 9.83 -13.80 20.71
N ASP A 17 9.53 -15.08 20.53
CA ASP A 17 8.76 -15.57 19.38
C ASP A 17 7.35 -14.97 19.35
N ILE A 18 6.66 -14.91 20.50
CA ILE A 18 5.35 -14.26 20.60
C ILE A 18 5.45 -12.80 20.12
N PHE A 19 6.38 -12.02 20.67
CA PHE A 19 6.54 -10.61 20.25
C PHE A 19 7.02 -10.46 18.81
N HIS A 20 7.72 -11.44 18.24
CA HIS A 20 8.06 -11.45 16.83
C HIS A 20 6.81 -11.45 15.94
N PHE A 21 5.77 -12.21 16.31
CA PHE A 21 4.50 -12.29 15.56
C PHE A 21 3.45 -11.22 15.93
N VAL A 22 3.65 -10.44 16.99
CA VAL A 22 2.75 -9.31 17.30
C VAL A 22 3.12 -8.12 16.42
N GLU A 23 2.26 -7.75 15.47
CA GLU A 23 2.46 -6.58 14.60
C GLU A 23 1.78 -5.31 15.14
N ASP A 24 0.73 -5.47 15.95
CA ASP A 24 0.01 -4.34 16.54
C ASP A 24 0.90 -3.51 17.49
N ARG A 25 1.19 -2.27 17.06
CA ARG A 25 2.01 -1.33 17.81
C ARG A 25 1.39 -0.92 19.15
N ILE A 26 0.06 -0.90 19.26
CA ILE A 26 -0.64 -0.52 20.50
C ILE A 26 -0.44 -1.61 21.57
N THR A 27 -0.60 -2.87 21.18
CA THR A 27 -0.31 -4.03 22.01
C THR A 27 1.16 -4.06 22.40
N LEU A 28 2.08 -3.90 21.45
CA LEU A 28 3.51 -3.82 21.72
C LEU A 28 3.83 -2.71 22.75
N TYR A 29 3.31 -1.50 22.55
CA TYR A 29 3.49 -0.39 23.48
C TYR A 29 3.01 -0.73 24.89
N SER A 30 1.83 -1.34 25.02
CA SER A 30 1.29 -1.76 26.32
C SER A 30 2.18 -2.81 26.99
N CYS A 31 2.79 -3.70 26.21
CA CYS A 31 3.68 -4.73 26.71
C CYS A 31 5.04 -4.21 27.22
N LEU A 32 5.44 -2.97 26.89
CA LEU A 32 6.64 -2.33 27.45
C LEU A 32 6.62 -2.26 28.98
N PHE A 33 5.43 -2.08 29.55
CA PHE A 33 5.24 -1.86 30.98
C PHE A 33 5.11 -3.15 31.80
N VAL A 34 5.16 -4.31 31.14
CA VAL A 34 5.01 -5.61 31.82
C VAL A 34 6.22 -5.90 32.71
N ASN A 35 7.43 -5.79 32.18
CA ASN A 35 8.69 -5.90 32.92
C ASN A 35 9.89 -5.46 32.05
N HIS A 36 11.07 -5.36 32.68
CA HIS A 36 12.33 -4.97 32.02
C HIS A 36 12.74 -5.89 30.86
N PHE A 37 12.40 -7.18 30.89
CA PHE A 37 12.72 -8.10 29.81
C PHE A 37 11.87 -7.80 28.56
N CYS A 38 10.54 -7.65 28.71
CA CYS A 38 9.65 -7.25 27.62
C CYS A 38 10.07 -5.90 27.03
N PHE A 39 10.43 -4.95 27.90
CA PHE A 39 10.93 -3.64 27.49
C PHE A 39 12.08 -3.74 26.47
N HIS A 40 13.12 -4.53 26.76
CA HIS A 40 14.28 -4.67 25.87
C HIS A 40 14.01 -5.41 24.57
N LEU A 41 13.00 -6.28 24.52
CA LEU A 41 12.60 -6.95 23.28
C LEU A 41 11.75 -6.05 22.38
N ILE A 42 10.87 -5.25 22.99
CA ILE A 42 9.85 -4.49 22.26
C ILE A 42 10.39 -3.15 21.76
N ILE A 43 11.24 -2.46 22.53
CA ILE A 43 11.79 -1.15 22.13
C ILE A 43 12.45 -1.21 20.74
N PRO A 44 13.34 -2.17 20.43
CA PRO A 44 13.93 -2.28 19.09
C PRO A 44 12.89 -2.44 17.99
N LYS A 45 11.81 -3.20 18.25
CA LYS A 45 10.74 -3.43 17.29
C LYS A 45 9.87 -2.20 17.06
N LEU A 46 9.54 -1.43 18.11
CA LEU A 46 8.78 -0.20 17.96
C LEU A 46 9.58 0.91 17.25
N TRP A 47 10.89 0.94 17.48
CA TRP A 47 11.81 1.95 16.93
C TRP A 47 12.49 1.50 15.63
N SER A 48 12.12 0.36 15.05
CA SER A 48 12.62 -0.06 13.73
C SER A 48 12.09 0.81 12.61
N ASN A 49 10.84 1.28 12.73
CA ASN A 49 10.20 2.22 11.82
C ASN A 49 9.34 3.21 12.62
N PRO A 50 9.94 4.22 13.26
CA PRO A 50 9.21 5.16 14.09
C PRO A 50 8.48 6.25 13.29
N PHE A 51 8.62 6.30 11.96
CA PHE A 51 8.05 7.35 11.10
C PHE A 51 6.94 6.85 10.16
N SER A 52 6.45 5.62 10.39
CA SER A 52 5.48 4.93 9.54
C SER A 52 4.22 5.75 9.25
N PHE A 53 3.64 5.56 8.05
CA PHE A 53 2.22 5.69 7.65
C PHE A 53 1.25 6.33 8.66
N THR A 54 1.08 5.59 9.75
CA THR A 54 -0.08 5.63 10.65
C THR A 54 0.06 6.57 11.85
N LEU A 55 1.16 7.30 11.98
CA LEU A 55 1.37 8.20 13.13
C LEU A 55 0.73 9.58 12.88
N PRO A 56 -0.10 10.08 13.81
CA PRO A 56 -0.61 11.45 13.73
C PRO A 56 0.54 12.46 13.81
N THR A 57 0.41 13.57 13.08
CA THR A 57 1.44 14.62 12.95
C THR A 57 1.95 15.15 14.29
N ASN A 58 1.06 15.31 15.28
CA ASN A 58 1.40 15.77 16.64
C ASN A 58 2.35 14.83 17.42
N LYS A 59 2.54 13.58 16.98
CA LYS A 59 3.51 12.64 17.58
C LYS A 59 4.89 12.70 16.92
N LEU A 60 5.00 13.20 15.69
CA LEU A 60 6.25 13.25 14.92
C LEU A 60 7.31 14.13 15.59
N SER A 61 6.92 15.32 16.06
CA SER A 61 7.80 16.20 16.82
C SER A 61 8.37 15.52 18.09
N SER A 62 7.57 14.69 18.77
CA SER A 62 8.02 13.95 19.96
C SER A 62 9.08 12.89 19.64
N ILE A 63 9.03 12.30 18.45
CA ILE A 63 10.06 11.38 17.96
C ILE A 63 11.36 12.14 17.71
N ILE A 64 11.29 13.30 17.04
CA ILE A 64 12.46 14.16 16.83
C ILE A 64 13.07 14.63 18.16
N LYS A 65 12.24 15.02 19.14
CA LYS A 65 12.71 15.32 20.52
C LYS A 65 13.51 14.16 21.10
N THR A 66 13.12 12.92 20.83
CA THR A 66 13.83 11.73 21.31
C THR A 66 15.16 11.52 20.59
N TYR A 67 15.22 11.75 19.27
CA TYR A 67 16.48 11.68 18.52
C TYR A 67 17.46 12.78 18.90
N ILE A 68 17.00 14.01 19.16
CA ILE A 68 17.86 15.08 19.66
C ILE A 68 18.55 14.67 20.98
N LYS A 69 17.86 13.93 21.87
CA LYS A 69 18.49 13.40 23.10
C LYS A 69 19.54 12.33 22.86
N CYS A 70 19.49 11.65 21.71
CA CYS A 70 20.47 10.65 21.33
C CYS A 70 21.75 11.27 20.75
N LEU A 71 21.75 12.58 20.43
CA LEU A 71 22.94 13.24 19.91
C LEU A 71 24.09 13.21 20.94
N PRO A 72 25.34 13.14 20.47
CA PRO A 72 26.50 13.33 21.34
C PRO A 72 26.40 14.66 22.09
N LYS A 73 26.88 14.68 23.34
CA LYS A 73 26.73 15.85 24.25
C LYS A 73 27.32 17.13 23.67
N ASP A 74 28.41 17.03 22.94
CA ASP A 74 29.04 18.15 22.23
C ASP A 74 28.14 18.71 21.12
N ARG A 75 27.43 17.85 20.39
CA ARG A 75 26.45 18.27 19.37
C ARG A 75 25.20 18.89 20.00
N ILE A 76 24.72 18.36 21.12
CA ILE A 76 23.63 18.98 21.91
C ILE A 76 24.05 20.39 22.37
N ASN A 77 25.27 20.54 22.89
CA ASN A 77 25.80 21.84 23.31
C ASN A 77 25.94 22.81 22.13
N TYR A 78 26.34 22.33 20.96
CA TYR A 78 26.35 23.13 19.73
C TYR A 78 24.94 23.64 19.39
N LEU A 79 23.93 22.76 19.37
CA LEU A 79 22.54 23.16 19.11
C LEU A 79 21.99 24.16 20.15
N LEU A 80 22.40 24.04 21.42
CA LEU A 80 22.05 25.02 22.47
C LEU A 80 22.70 26.39 22.22
N ASN A 81 23.98 26.41 21.82
CA ASN A 81 24.72 27.65 21.56
C ASN A 81 24.18 28.40 20.33
N GLU A 82 23.77 27.66 19.30
CA GLU A 82 23.12 28.21 18.11
C GLU A 82 21.66 28.63 18.37
N ASN A 83 21.15 28.47 19.60
CA ASN A 83 19.76 28.72 20.01
C ASN A 83 18.73 27.93 19.19
N ILE A 84 19.12 26.77 18.68
CA ILE A 84 18.24 25.87 17.91
C ILE A 84 17.34 25.09 18.85
N ILE A 85 17.91 24.62 19.97
CA ILE A 85 17.18 24.01 21.08
C ILE A 85 17.30 24.89 22.33
N THR A 86 16.29 24.90 23.19
CA THR A 86 16.29 25.73 24.42
C THR A 86 16.51 24.89 25.68
N THR A 87 17.04 25.51 26.74
CA THR A 87 17.29 24.89 28.06
C THR A 87 16.01 24.72 28.90
N ASN A 88 14.93 25.45 28.59
CA ASN A 88 13.61 25.31 29.23
C ASN A 88 12.89 24.01 28.86
N ASN A 89 13.46 23.26 27.92
CA ASN A 89 13.04 21.92 27.59
C ASN A 89 13.36 20.98 28.74
N SER A 90 12.40 20.84 29.66
CA SER A 90 12.41 19.92 30.81
C SER A 90 12.86 18.50 30.47
N TYR A 91 12.79 18.12 29.19
CA TYR A 91 13.17 16.84 28.63
C TYR A 91 14.68 16.63 28.38
N LEU A 92 15.54 17.66 28.40
CA LEU A 92 17.02 17.50 28.29
C LEU A 92 17.68 17.05 29.61
N THR A 93 16.95 17.12 30.73
CA THR A 93 17.48 16.80 32.07
C THR A 93 17.46 15.30 32.40
N THR A 94 16.68 14.51 31.67
CA THR A 94 16.62 13.05 31.81
C THR A 94 17.43 12.40 30.70
N SER A 95 18.66 11.99 30.98
CA SER A 95 19.40 11.08 30.11
C SER A 95 18.61 9.78 29.97
N SER A 96 18.05 9.53 28.79
CA SER A 96 17.74 8.16 28.41
C SER A 96 19.06 7.44 28.21
N SER A 97 19.28 6.32 28.89
CA SER A 97 20.43 5.44 28.61
C SER A 97 20.27 4.69 27.28
N ILE A 98 19.12 4.83 26.62
CA ILE A 98 18.75 4.08 25.44
C ILE A 98 19.08 4.90 24.19
N GLU A 99 19.90 4.32 23.33
CA GLU A 99 20.33 4.89 22.06
C GLU A 99 19.32 4.52 20.95
N TYR A 100 18.14 5.14 20.98
CA TYR A 100 17.01 4.77 20.10
C TYR A 100 17.35 4.74 18.61
N HIS A 101 18.23 5.65 18.15
CA HIS A 101 18.71 5.71 16.76
C HIS A 101 19.40 4.44 16.26
N LYS A 102 19.93 3.59 17.16
CA LYS A 102 20.55 2.31 16.78
C LYS A 102 19.54 1.23 16.39
N PHE A 103 18.26 1.45 16.68
CA PHE A 103 17.20 0.51 16.34
C PHE A 103 16.54 0.81 15.00
N LEU A 104 16.81 1.98 14.39
CA LEU A 104 16.24 2.36 13.11
C LEU A 104 16.65 1.35 12.02
N ILE A 105 15.65 0.73 11.38
CA ILE A 105 15.83 -0.19 10.26
C ILE A 105 15.31 0.44 8.97
N ASP A 106 14.14 1.09 9.05
CA ASP A 106 13.45 1.73 7.94
C ASP A 106 13.69 3.24 7.97
N PHE A 107 14.33 3.75 6.93
CA PHE A 107 14.63 5.17 6.77
C PHE A 107 13.71 5.79 5.72
N GLU A 108 12.66 6.44 6.22
CA GLU A 108 11.63 7.13 5.45
C GLU A 108 12.04 8.58 5.19
N TYR A 109 12.83 8.83 4.14
CA TYR A 109 13.55 10.10 3.95
C TYR A 109 12.65 11.34 4.08
N VAL A 110 11.54 11.36 3.34
CA VAL A 110 10.61 12.51 3.32
C VAL A 110 9.88 12.66 4.65
N ARG A 111 9.44 11.55 5.27
CA ARG A 111 8.71 11.56 6.54
C ARG A 111 9.59 12.09 7.68
N ILE A 112 10.87 11.76 7.66
CA ILE A 112 11.83 12.24 8.65
C ILE A 112 12.05 13.75 8.47
N LEU A 113 12.25 14.23 7.24
CA LEU A 113 12.38 15.67 6.97
C LEU A 113 11.13 16.44 7.42
N TYR A 114 9.95 15.94 7.07
CA TYR A 114 8.68 16.51 7.53
C TYR A 114 8.55 16.51 9.06
N SER A 115 8.97 15.42 9.72
CA SER A 115 8.95 15.34 11.19
C SER A 115 9.87 16.37 11.85
N ILE A 116 11.02 16.64 11.25
CA ILE A 116 11.95 17.69 11.69
C ILE A 116 11.31 19.06 11.51
N ASN A 117 10.58 19.27 10.42
CA ASN A 117 9.82 20.50 10.19
C ASN A 117 8.73 20.70 11.26
N CYS A 118 7.88 19.71 11.52
CA CYS A 118 6.87 19.79 12.56
C CYS A 118 7.47 20.14 13.93
N TRP A 119 8.65 19.58 14.23
CA TRP A 119 9.37 19.95 15.45
C TRP A 119 9.82 21.41 15.43
N TYR A 120 10.35 21.88 14.30
CA TYR A 120 10.79 23.25 14.11
C TYR A 120 9.63 24.26 14.28
N ASP A 121 8.46 23.97 13.71
CA ASP A 121 7.26 24.82 13.80
C ASP A 121 6.72 24.92 15.24
N GLU A 122 6.60 23.77 15.93
CA GLU A 122 6.14 23.72 17.32
C GLU A 122 7.03 24.55 18.27
N ASN A 123 8.31 24.71 17.93
CA ASN A 123 9.27 25.44 18.76
C ASN A 123 9.44 26.91 18.32
N ASN A 124 8.63 27.40 17.36
CA ASN A 124 8.61 28.79 16.88
C ASN A 124 9.99 29.35 16.49
N ASN A 125 10.88 28.50 15.98
CA ASN A 125 12.13 28.97 15.42
C ASN A 125 11.80 29.63 14.08
N GLN A 126 12.09 30.93 13.90
CA GLN A 126 11.72 31.69 12.68
C GLN A 126 12.87 31.80 11.66
N LYS A 127 13.90 30.96 11.76
CA LYS A 127 15.09 31.01 10.89
C LYS A 127 15.23 29.71 10.10
N PRO A 128 15.01 29.69 8.77
CA PRO A 128 15.13 28.50 7.92
C PRO A 128 16.47 27.75 8.04
N GLU A 129 17.56 28.48 8.31
CA GLU A 129 18.90 27.90 8.56
C GLU A 129 18.92 26.92 9.75
N THR A 130 18.01 27.08 10.71
CA THR A 130 17.91 26.24 11.91
C THR A 130 17.41 24.83 11.58
N GLN A 131 16.43 24.72 10.68
CA GLN A 131 15.92 23.44 10.21
C GLN A 131 17.02 22.66 9.49
N GLU A 132 17.76 23.32 8.60
CA GLU A 132 18.87 22.73 7.86
C GLU A 132 19.99 22.24 8.80
N ILE A 133 20.35 23.03 9.80
CA ILE A 133 21.34 22.62 10.81
C ILE A 133 20.84 21.40 11.58
N LEU A 134 19.59 21.39 12.05
CA LEU A 134 19.04 20.26 12.80
C LEU A 134 18.96 18.99 11.95
N THR A 135 18.56 19.10 10.69
CA THR A 135 18.57 17.99 9.74
C THR A 135 19.97 17.43 9.58
N ASN A 136 20.98 18.28 9.38
CA ASN A 136 22.36 17.85 9.26
C ASN A 136 22.89 17.18 10.54
N GLU A 137 22.49 17.65 11.73
CA GLU A 137 22.85 16.98 12.98
C GLU A 137 22.25 15.58 13.09
N ILE A 138 20.94 15.46 12.83
CA ILE A 138 20.25 14.17 12.95
C ILE A 138 20.75 13.21 11.87
N PHE A 139 20.79 13.63 10.61
CA PHE A 139 21.18 12.76 9.51
C PHE A 139 22.66 12.41 9.59
N GLY A 140 23.54 13.40 9.74
CA GLY A 140 24.98 13.18 9.73
C GLY A 140 25.50 12.48 10.99
N ASN A 141 25.05 12.90 12.19
CA ASN A 141 25.63 12.40 13.44
C ASN A 141 24.90 11.20 14.04
N LEU A 142 23.62 10.96 13.71
CA LEU A 142 22.86 9.81 14.20
C LEU A 142 22.62 8.74 13.14
N PHE A 143 22.03 9.12 12.00
CA PHE A 143 21.52 8.14 11.04
C PHE A 143 22.61 7.62 10.11
N PHE A 144 23.41 8.50 9.55
CA PHE A 144 24.57 8.20 8.69
C PHE A 144 25.88 8.27 9.48
N ASN A 145 25.86 7.68 10.67
CA ASN A 145 27.00 7.37 11.49
C ASN A 145 27.28 5.85 11.40
N GLN A 146 28.55 5.44 11.48
CA GLN A 146 29.07 4.08 11.22
C GLN A 146 28.46 2.94 12.06
N ILE A 147 27.58 3.24 13.02
CA ILE A 147 27.00 2.28 13.99
C ILE A 147 25.56 1.89 13.65
N ASN A 148 24.93 2.54 12.65
CA ASN A 148 23.53 2.29 12.31
C ASN A 148 23.32 0.91 11.66
N LYS A 149 22.15 0.31 11.91
CA LYS A 149 21.70 -0.99 11.37
C LYS A 149 20.61 -0.85 10.31
N MET A 150 20.43 0.34 9.77
CA MET A 150 19.51 0.65 8.69
C MET A 150 19.68 -0.35 7.53
N LYS A 151 18.56 -0.93 7.11
CA LYS A 151 18.53 -1.89 6.00
C LYS A 151 17.66 -1.42 4.86
N ASN A 152 16.68 -0.58 5.14
CA ASN A 152 15.64 -0.22 4.22
C ASN A 152 15.64 1.30 4.08
N ILE A 153 15.70 1.80 2.85
CA ILE A 153 15.75 3.22 2.55
C ILE A 153 14.68 3.53 1.52
N PHE A 154 13.79 4.45 1.88
CA PHE A 154 12.60 4.81 1.11
C PHE A 154 12.59 6.30 0.76
N PHE A 155 12.37 6.59 -0.51
CA PHE A 155 12.21 7.94 -1.07
C PHE A 155 10.85 8.02 -1.78
N HIS A 156 9.78 8.18 -0.99
CA HIS A 156 8.42 8.27 -1.51
C HIS A 156 7.96 9.73 -1.62
N ILE A 157 7.77 10.20 -2.84
CA ILE A 157 7.31 11.54 -3.17
C ILE A 157 6.13 11.43 -4.14
N ASN A 158 4.93 11.63 -3.59
CA ASN A 158 3.67 11.73 -4.31
C ASN A 158 3.10 13.16 -4.22
N TYR A 159 1.96 13.38 -4.88
CA TYR A 159 1.23 14.65 -4.88
C TYR A 159 1.09 15.25 -3.47
N HIS A 160 0.52 14.50 -2.52
CA HIS A 160 0.30 14.98 -1.15
C HIS A 160 1.60 15.33 -0.41
N THR A 161 2.60 14.47 -0.45
CA THR A 161 3.89 14.74 0.21
C THR A 161 4.58 15.98 -0.35
N MET A 162 4.38 16.27 -1.63
CA MET A 162 4.99 17.43 -2.27
C MET A 162 4.27 18.73 -1.93
N TYR A 163 2.93 18.75 -1.79
CA TYR A 163 2.25 19.93 -1.22
C TYR A 163 2.75 20.20 0.20
N LEU A 164 2.88 19.15 1.02
CA LEU A 164 3.47 19.29 2.36
C LEU A 164 4.89 19.84 2.31
N ILE A 165 5.71 19.43 1.34
CA ILE A 165 7.08 19.95 1.18
C ILE A 165 7.06 21.43 0.77
N ASN A 166 6.18 21.80 -0.17
CA ASN A 166 6.09 23.16 -0.70
C ASN A 166 5.48 24.15 0.31
N ASP A 167 4.39 23.78 0.99
CA ASP A 167 3.72 24.64 1.97
C ASP A 167 4.61 24.93 3.19
N GLU A 168 5.49 23.97 3.52
CA GLU A 168 6.37 24.02 4.68
C GLU A 168 7.82 24.43 4.33
N ASP A 169 8.10 24.82 3.07
CA ASP A 169 9.44 25.19 2.58
C ASP A 169 10.55 24.16 2.93
N ILE A 170 10.23 22.87 2.90
CA ILE A 170 11.17 21.80 3.28
C ILE A 170 12.26 21.65 2.23
N LYS A 171 13.52 21.77 2.67
CA LYS A 171 14.71 21.56 1.81
C LYS A 171 15.20 20.13 1.80
N PHE A 172 15.54 19.62 0.62
CA PHE A 172 16.18 18.32 0.50
C PHE A 172 17.67 18.37 0.86
N VAL A 173 18.17 17.30 1.48
CA VAL A 173 19.59 17.14 1.85
C VAL A 173 20.19 15.89 1.21
N ASP A 174 21.39 16.03 0.64
CA ASP A 174 22.08 14.91 0.02
C ASP A 174 22.70 13.99 1.09
N ILE A 175 22.04 12.86 1.34
CA ILE A 175 22.49 11.86 2.32
C ILE A 175 23.85 11.24 1.98
N THR A 176 24.29 11.30 0.73
CA THR A 176 25.58 10.76 0.31
C THR A 176 26.76 11.62 0.77
N SER A 177 26.50 12.89 1.13
CA SER A 177 27.52 13.82 1.61
C SER A 177 28.01 13.54 3.03
N TYR A 178 27.27 12.74 3.82
CA TYR A 178 27.63 12.45 5.20
C TYR A 178 28.74 11.40 5.31
N GLY A 179 29.61 11.54 6.31
CA GLY A 179 30.83 10.74 6.43
C GLY A 179 30.61 9.23 6.61
N GLY A 180 29.49 8.80 7.20
CA GLY A 180 29.14 7.38 7.36
C GLY A 180 28.18 6.84 6.28
N SER A 181 27.93 7.61 5.22
CA SER A 181 26.95 7.25 4.19
C SER A 181 27.35 5.98 3.44
N ILE A 182 28.64 5.80 3.13
CA ILE A 182 29.15 4.64 2.39
C ILE A 182 28.92 3.36 3.20
N GLU A 183 29.25 3.36 4.50
CA GLU A 183 29.07 2.20 5.37
C GLU A 183 27.60 1.82 5.49
N VAL A 184 26.71 2.79 5.70
CA VAL A 184 25.26 2.55 5.80
C VAL A 184 24.71 2.03 4.46
N LEU A 185 24.99 2.74 3.37
CA LEU A 185 24.51 2.37 2.02
C LEU A 185 25.03 1.01 1.57
N SER A 186 26.21 0.56 2.03
CA SER A 186 26.75 -0.77 1.71
C SER A 186 25.98 -1.95 2.33
N GLN A 187 25.19 -1.67 3.38
CA GLN A 187 24.44 -2.66 4.15
C GLN A 187 22.96 -2.74 3.77
N VAL A 188 22.47 -1.77 3.00
CA VAL A 188 21.08 -1.68 2.53
C VAL A 188 20.68 -2.96 1.78
N GLN A 189 19.50 -3.47 2.12
CA GLN A 189 18.88 -4.67 1.57
C GLN A 189 17.61 -4.34 0.79
N GLU A 190 16.95 -3.23 1.13
CA GLU A 190 15.77 -2.73 0.44
C GLU A 190 15.97 -1.25 0.10
N PHE A 191 15.78 -0.94 -1.18
CA PHE A 191 15.97 0.40 -1.70
C PHE A 191 14.84 0.76 -2.64
N ASP A 192 14.16 1.86 -2.34
CA ASP A 192 12.92 2.21 -2.98
C ASP A 192 12.85 3.72 -3.24
N ILE A 193 12.52 4.06 -4.48
CA ILE A 193 12.27 5.42 -4.94
C ILE A 193 10.94 5.42 -5.69
N GLU A 194 9.97 6.18 -5.19
CA GLU A 194 8.68 6.39 -5.85
C GLU A 194 8.44 7.89 -6.04
N TYR A 195 8.57 8.36 -7.28
CA TYR A 195 8.38 9.75 -7.65
C TYR A 195 7.26 9.89 -8.68
N HIS A 196 6.08 10.34 -8.23
CA HIS A 196 4.87 10.38 -9.04
C HIS A 196 4.61 11.79 -9.61
N PHE A 197 5.54 12.32 -10.42
CA PHE A 197 5.46 13.72 -10.92
C PHE A 197 4.39 13.97 -12.00
N GLU A 198 3.81 12.93 -12.58
CA GLU A 198 2.76 13.04 -13.61
C GLU A 198 1.42 13.60 -13.08
N GLN A 199 1.21 13.60 -11.76
CA GLN A 199 -0.01 14.05 -11.12
C GLN A 199 -0.01 15.56 -10.79
N PHE A 200 1.05 16.29 -11.15
CA PHE A 200 1.25 17.69 -10.75
C PHE A 200 0.93 18.69 -11.85
N ASP A 201 0.36 19.84 -11.47
CA ASP A 201 0.36 21.05 -12.28
C ASP A 201 1.60 21.90 -11.92
N PHE A 202 2.52 22.12 -12.87
CA PHE A 202 3.73 22.90 -12.64
C PHE A 202 3.47 24.38 -12.31
N SER A 203 2.27 24.89 -12.61
CA SER A 203 1.90 26.25 -12.23
C SER A 203 1.82 26.46 -10.71
N ASP A 204 1.63 25.37 -9.94
CA ASP A 204 1.68 25.38 -8.48
C ASP A 204 3.13 25.34 -7.93
N PHE A 205 4.13 25.13 -8.79
CA PHE A 205 5.52 24.94 -8.36
C PHE A 205 6.27 26.27 -8.30
N VAL A 206 6.33 26.87 -7.10
CA VAL A 206 7.15 28.05 -6.85
C VAL A 206 8.65 27.70 -6.80
N ASN A 207 9.02 26.44 -6.51
CA ASN A 207 10.40 26.06 -6.18
C ASN A 207 11.05 25.00 -7.11
N PHE A 208 11.16 25.29 -8.41
CA PHE A 208 11.86 24.44 -9.40
C PHE A 208 13.28 24.00 -8.99
N ASN A 209 13.93 24.73 -8.08
CA ASN A 209 15.27 24.40 -7.60
C ASN A 209 15.29 23.11 -6.78
N GLU A 210 14.30 22.87 -5.91
CA GLU A 210 14.24 21.65 -5.09
C GLU A 210 14.06 20.39 -5.94
N LEU A 211 13.32 20.47 -7.04
CA LEU A 211 13.21 19.36 -7.99
C LEU A 211 14.57 19.03 -8.64
N ASN A 212 15.34 20.05 -9.03
CA ASN A 212 16.69 19.84 -9.55
C ASN A 212 17.65 19.27 -8.50
N HIS A 213 17.52 19.71 -7.24
CA HIS A 213 18.25 19.15 -6.11
C HIS A 213 17.92 17.68 -5.89
N LEU A 214 16.63 17.31 -5.95
CA LEU A 214 16.17 15.93 -5.83
C LEU A 214 16.71 15.03 -6.95
N ILE A 215 16.72 15.53 -8.19
CA ILE A 215 17.33 14.82 -9.33
C ILE A 215 18.83 14.60 -9.08
N SER A 216 19.55 15.63 -8.63
CA SER A 216 20.99 15.52 -8.32
C SER A 216 21.25 14.52 -7.19
N LEU A 217 20.46 14.57 -6.12
CA LEU A 217 20.52 13.64 -4.99
C LEU A 217 20.30 12.21 -5.47
N THR A 218 19.29 11.99 -6.32
CA THR A 218 18.97 10.66 -6.87
C THR A 218 20.16 10.10 -7.67
N LYS A 219 20.81 10.92 -8.50
CA LYS A 219 22.02 10.51 -9.22
C LYS A 219 23.17 10.16 -8.29
N ASN A 220 23.44 10.98 -7.28
CA ASN A 220 24.51 10.74 -6.31
C ASN A 220 24.29 9.44 -5.53
N LEU A 221 23.05 9.20 -5.12
CA LEU A 221 22.63 8.00 -4.40
C LEU A 221 22.81 6.75 -5.25
N LEU A 222 22.32 6.73 -6.49
CA LEU A 222 22.52 5.60 -7.41
C LEU A 222 24.01 5.36 -7.67
N ASN A 223 24.82 6.41 -7.87
CA ASN A 223 26.27 6.28 -8.05
C ASN A 223 26.97 5.68 -6.82
N SER A 224 26.54 6.06 -5.61
CA SER A 224 27.04 5.47 -4.37
C SER A 224 26.67 3.99 -4.26
N LEU A 225 25.43 3.63 -4.58
CA LEU A 225 25.00 2.23 -4.62
C LEU A 225 25.82 1.42 -5.63
N ILE A 226 26.07 1.94 -6.85
CA ILE A 226 26.94 1.33 -7.88
C ILE A 226 28.36 1.05 -7.37
N SER A 227 28.85 1.89 -6.46
CA SER A 227 30.23 1.76 -5.98
C SER A 227 30.34 0.84 -4.76
N ASN A 228 29.30 0.80 -3.93
CA ASN A 228 29.42 0.35 -2.54
C ASN A 228 28.44 -0.77 -2.13
N ASN A 229 27.36 -1.03 -2.88
CA ASN A 229 26.35 -2.02 -2.50
C ASN A 229 26.22 -3.19 -3.49
N LYS A 230 26.22 -4.42 -2.98
CA LYS A 230 26.02 -5.66 -3.75
C LYS A 230 25.04 -6.65 -3.10
N ASN A 231 24.25 -6.17 -2.14
CA ASN A 231 23.44 -6.99 -1.24
C ASN A 231 21.95 -6.59 -1.23
N ILE A 232 21.51 -5.69 -2.13
CA ILE A 232 20.09 -5.35 -2.26
C ILE A 232 19.32 -6.59 -2.72
N LYS A 233 18.23 -6.87 -2.01
CA LYS A 233 17.26 -7.94 -2.26
C LYS A 233 15.97 -7.39 -2.86
N CYS A 234 15.52 -6.24 -2.38
CA CYS A 234 14.32 -5.55 -2.87
C CYS A 234 14.71 -4.20 -3.47
N LEU A 235 14.41 -4.00 -4.74
CA LEU A 235 14.77 -2.79 -5.46
C LEU A 235 13.56 -2.24 -6.22
N CYS A 236 13.19 -1.01 -5.93
CA CYS A 236 12.13 -0.30 -6.62
C CYS A 236 12.65 1.02 -7.20
N LEU A 237 12.25 1.30 -8.44
CA LEU A 237 12.30 2.63 -9.01
C LEU A 237 11.00 2.88 -9.78
N ASP A 238 10.04 3.49 -9.08
CA ASP A 238 8.85 4.03 -9.70
C ASP A 238 9.04 5.51 -10.04
N TYR A 239 9.68 5.78 -11.19
CA TYR A 239 10.01 7.15 -11.61
C TYR A 239 9.11 7.63 -12.75
N LYS A 240 8.14 8.50 -12.42
CA LYS A 240 7.13 9.02 -13.36
C LYS A 240 7.31 10.52 -13.62
N PRO A 241 8.26 10.92 -14.47
CA PRO A 241 8.45 12.32 -14.82
C PRO A 241 7.30 12.80 -15.70
N PHE A 242 6.90 14.06 -15.51
CA PHE A 242 5.94 14.71 -16.41
C PHE A 242 6.43 14.79 -17.86
N ILE A 243 7.72 15.14 -18.06
CA ILE A 243 8.39 15.11 -19.36
C ILE A 243 9.69 14.33 -19.23
N PRO A 244 9.94 13.31 -20.08
CA PRO A 244 11.23 12.66 -20.16
C PRO A 244 12.36 13.64 -20.48
N THR A 245 13.35 13.75 -19.60
CA THR A 245 14.54 14.59 -19.77
C THR A 245 15.79 13.75 -20.05
N ASN A 246 16.92 14.39 -20.33
CA ASN A 246 18.20 13.69 -20.35
C ASN A 246 18.57 13.14 -18.97
N ASP A 247 18.18 13.85 -17.90
CA ASP A 247 18.42 13.41 -16.52
C ASP A 247 17.64 12.16 -16.17
N SER A 248 16.37 12.06 -16.58
CA SER A 248 15.59 10.83 -16.36
C SER A 248 16.22 9.63 -17.06
N LYS A 249 16.68 9.79 -18.29
CA LYS A 249 17.41 8.73 -19.02
C LYS A 249 18.72 8.35 -18.35
N GLU A 250 19.42 9.30 -17.74
CA GLU A 250 20.64 9.04 -16.99
C GLU A 250 20.34 8.27 -15.69
N ILE A 251 19.31 8.67 -14.94
CA ILE A 251 18.83 7.97 -13.74
C ILE A 251 18.52 6.51 -14.08
N MET A 252 17.75 6.25 -15.15
CA MET A 252 17.41 4.88 -15.54
C MET A 252 18.64 4.06 -15.96
N LYS A 253 19.63 4.67 -16.64
CA LYS A 253 20.90 4.00 -16.97
C LYS A 253 21.75 3.71 -15.74
N SER A 254 21.73 4.57 -14.73
CA SER A 254 22.40 4.31 -13.46
C SER A 254 21.68 3.20 -12.70
N PHE A 255 20.35 3.20 -12.72
CA PHE A 255 19.55 2.16 -12.08
C PHE A 255 19.78 0.76 -12.70
N THR A 256 19.91 0.63 -14.03
CA THR A 256 20.29 -0.68 -14.62
C THR A 256 21.63 -1.19 -14.14
N LYS A 257 22.61 -0.30 -13.91
CA LYS A 257 23.90 -0.68 -13.32
C LYS A 257 23.75 -1.10 -11.86
N VAL A 258 22.85 -0.45 -11.10
CA VAL A 258 22.52 -0.87 -9.73
C VAL A 258 21.96 -2.28 -9.73
N ILE A 259 21.09 -2.64 -10.68
CA ILE A 259 20.58 -4.02 -10.82
C ILE A 259 21.72 -5.00 -11.13
N GLU A 260 22.55 -4.71 -12.14
CA GLU A 260 23.61 -5.60 -12.64
C GLU A 260 24.61 -6.08 -11.59
N GLN A 261 24.94 -5.22 -10.64
CA GLN A 261 25.96 -5.50 -9.62
C GLN A 261 25.46 -6.31 -8.42
N GLN A 262 24.14 -6.44 -8.25
CA GLN A 262 23.59 -7.16 -7.10
C GLN A 262 23.88 -8.66 -7.23
N LYS A 263 24.12 -9.31 -6.09
CA LYS A 263 24.43 -10.75 -6.07
C LYS A 263 23.20 -11.63 -6.08
N ASN A 264 22.14 -11.21 -5.38
CA ASN A 264 20.94 -12.00 -5.14
C ASN A 264 19.72 -11.06 -5.05
N LEU A 265 19.42 -10.34 -6.12
CA LEU A 265 18.21 -9.52 -6.16
C LEU A 265 16.99 -10.46 -6.24
N GLU A 266 16.03 -10.29 -5.33
CA GLU A 266 14.86 -11.17 -5.15
C GLU A 266 13.58 -10.51 -5.68
N THR A 267 13.43 -9.20 -5.48
CA THR A 267 12.26 -8.40 -5.85
C THR A 267 12.71 -7.19 -6.65
N LEU A 268 12.06 -6.95 -7.79
CA LEU A 268 12.34 -5.81 -8.64
C LEU A 268 11.06 -5.17 -9.16
N ASP A 269 10.97 -3.86 -8.95
CA ASP A 269 9.88 -3.01 -9.40
C ASP A 269 10.42 -1.86 -10.24
N ILE A 270 9.90 -1.73 -11.46
CA ILE A 270 10.42 -0.78 -12.43
C ILE A 270 9.28 -0.12 -13.17
N SER A 271 9.27 1.20 -13.10
CA SER A 271 8.48 2.06 -13.97
C SER A 271 9.40 2.92 -14.82
N ASP A 272 9.18 2.91 -16.13
CA ASP A 272 9.96 3.73 -17.06
C ASP A 272 9.08 4.29 -18.17
N SER A 273 8.78 5.59 -18.06
CA SER A 273 8.11 6.36 -19.12
C SER A 273 9.10 7.19 -19.97
N THR A 274 10.41 6.97 -19.84
CA THR A 274 11.44 7.84 -20.43
C THR A 274 11.68 7.62 -21.92
N ASP A 275 11.47 6.41 -22.45
CA ASP A 275 11.52 6.13 -23.88
C ASP A 275 10.70 4.89 -24.31
N THR A 276 10.59 4.68 -25.62
CA THR A 276 9.86 3.57 -26.24
C THR A 276 10.67 2.28 -26.39
N PHE A 277 11.97 2.29 -26.05
CA PHE A 277 12.88 1.16 -26.21
C PHE A 277 13.43 0.66 -24.86
N THR A 278 12.74 0.96 -23.77
CA THR A 278 13.10 0.63 -22.38
C THR A 278 13.56 -0.81 -22.21
N TYR A 279 12.87 -1.78 -22.82
CA TYR A 279 13.26 -3.18 -22.71
C TYR A 279 14.72 -3.45 -23.10
N LYS A 280 15.24 -2.82 -24.17
CA LYS A 280 16.63 -3.04 -24.60
C LYS A 280 17.65 -2.54 -23.57
N ARG A 281 17.27 -1.52 -22.79
CA ARG A 281 18.09 -0.98 -21.71
C ARG A 281 18.10 -1.95 -20.52
N PHE A 282 16.94 -2.47 -20.13
CA PHE A 282 16.80 -3.29 -18.93
C PHE A 282 17.14 -4.76 -19.12
N HIS A 283 16.92 -5.33 -20.32
CA HIS A 283 17.10 -6.76 -20.55
C HIS A 283 18.47 -7.29 -20.07
N PRO A 284 19.62 -6.71 -20.47
CA PRO A 284 20.92 -7.20 -20.00
C PRO A 284 21.04 -7.22 -18.48
N SER A 285 20.53 -6.18 -17.81
CA SER A 285 20.55 -6.07 -16.34
C SER A 285 19.65 -7.11 -15.67
N LEU A 286 18.46 -7.36 -16.21
CA LEU A 286 17.53 -8.35 -15.67
C LEU A 286 18.09 -9.76 -15.74
N ILE A 287 18.77 -10.12 -16.84
CA ILE A 287 19.30 -11.48 -17.01
C ILE A 287 20.46 -11.77 -16.04
N THR A 288 21.15 -10.73 -15.54
CA THR A 288 22.16 -10.93 -14.47
C THR A 288 21.54 -11.52 -13.19
N GLN A 289 20.25 -11.28 -12.96
CA GLN A 289 19.50 -11.73 -11.78
C GLN A 289 18.58 -12.94 -12.07
N ALA A 290 18.78 -13.61 -13.22
CA ALA A 290 17.92 -14.70 -13.69
C ALA A 290 17.74 -15.89 -12.72
N ASN A 291 18.70 -16.11 -11.80
CA ASN A 291 18.68 -17.21 -10.84
C ASN A 291 18.35 -16.77 -9.40
N SER A 292 17.98 -15.51 -9.18
CA SER A 292 17.61 -14.99 -7.87
C SER A 292 16.27 -14.25 -7.88
N LEU A 293 15.90 -13.64 -9.00
CA LEU A 293 14.69 -12.83 -9.08
C LEU A 293 13.45 -13.71 -8.99
N THR A 294 12.61 -13.41 -7.99
CA THR A 294 11.38 -14.16 -7.65
C THR A 294 10.11 -13.36 -7.90
N PHE A 295 10.20 -12.02 -7.79
CA PHE A 295 9.14 -11.07 -8.06
C PHE A 295 9.61 -10.04 -9.08
N LEU A 296 8.77 -9.76 -10.07
CA LEU A 296 9.01 -8.71 -11.06
C LEU A 296 7.73 -7.93 -11.35
N ARG A 297 7.77 -6.61 -11.20
CA ARG A 297 6.76 -5.68 -11.68
C ARG A 297 7.33 -4.82 -12.82
N LEU A 298 6.61 -4.75 -13.92
CA LEU A 298 7.02 -4.01 -15.12
C LEU A 298 5.96 -2.96 -15.52
N GLU A 299 6.24 -1.69 -15.24
CA GLU A 299 5.44 -0.54 -15.65
C GLU A 299 6.15 0.22 -16.79
N PHE A 300 6.35 -0.45 -17.93
CA PHE A 300 6.85 0.18 -19.15
C PHE A 300 6.48 -0.61 -20.41
N GLN A 301 6.66 0.01 -21.58
CA GLN A 301 6.34 -0.60 -22.87
C GLN A 301 7.37 -1.68 -23.27
N ILE A 302 6.88 -2.89 -23.49
CA ILE A 302 7.64 -4.06 -23.94
C ILE A 302 6.82 -4.81 -24.98
N THR A 303 7.46 -5.38 -26.00
CA THR A 303 6.69 -6.16 -26.98
C THR A 303 6.36 -7.54 -26.41
N ILE A 304 5.25 -8.15 -26.83
CA ILE A 304 4.83 -9.51 -26.41
C ILE A 304 5.98 -10.54 -26.52
N ASP A 305 6.71 -10.58 -27.64
CA ASP A 305 7.80 -11.54 -27.83
C ASP A 305 8.93 -11.37 -26.80
N HIS A 306 9.45 -10.14 -26.68
CA HIS A 306 10.51 -9.80 -25.73
C HIS A 306 10.09 -10.10 -24.28
N PHE A 307 8.84 -9.83 -23.92
CA PHE A 307 8.30 -10.13 -22.59
C PHE A 307 8.35 -11.63 -22.27
N PHE A 308 7.83 -12.48 -23.17
CA PHE A 308 7.83 -13.91 -22.91
C PHE A 308 9.21 -14.54 -22.98
N LEU A 309 10.09 -14.05 -23.87
CA LEU A 309 11.50 -14.47 -23.88
C LEU A 309 12.19 -14.12 -22.56
N LEU A 310 11.95 -12.94 -22.00
CA LEU A 310 12.45 -12.55 -20.69
C LEU A 310 11.94 -13.48 -19.58
N ILE A 311 10.64 -13.82 -19.55
CA ILE A 311 10.11 -14.76 -18.54
C ILE A 311 10.81 -16.12 -18.63
N LEU A 312 11.11 -16.62 -19.83
CA LEU A 312 11.83 -17.89 -20.00
C LEU A 312 13.26 -17.85 -19.44
N GLU A 313 13.90 -16.68 -19.51
CA GLU A 313 15.25 -16.49 -19.02
C GLU A 313 15.30 -16.35 -17.49
N LEU A 314 14.26 -15.80 -16.86
CA LEU A 314 14.15 -15.61 -15.41
C LEU A 314 13.67 -16.88 -14.67
N LYS A 315 14.61 -17.79 -14.40
CA LYS A 315 14.34 -19.17 -13.93
C LYS A 315 13.67 -19.27 -12.55
N CYS A 316 13.93 -18.31 -11.67
CA CYS A 316 13.38 -18.29 -10.30
C CYS A 316 12.08 -17.48 -10.19
N LEU A 317 11.63 -16.86 -11.27
CA LEU A 317 10.48 -15.99 -11.26
C LEU A 317 9.21 -16.80 -10.99
N HIS A 318 8.49 -16.42 -9.93
CA HIS A 318 7.20 -17.02 -9.59
C HIS A 318 6.10 -15.99 -9.34
N THR A 319 6.43 -14.70 -9.27
CA THR A 319 5.44 -13.62 -9.18
C THR A 319 5.69 -12.61 -10.28
N ILE A 320 4.64 -12.27 -11.03
CA ILE A 320 4.67 -11.22 -12.03
C ILE A 320 3.53 -10.24 -11.81
N GLU A 321 3.83 -8.95 -11.98
CA GLU A 321 2.84 -7.88 -12.01
C GLU A 321 2.97 -7.03 -13.28
N LEU A 322 1.84 -6.80 -13.94
CA LEU A 322 1.77 -6.11 -15.24
C LEU A 322 0.74 -4.97 -15.21
N PRO A 323 1.13 -3.79 -14.72
CA PRO A 323 0.32 -2.56 -14.83
C PRO A 323 0.18 -2.07 -16.27
N VAL A 324 1.17 -2.37 -17.12
CA VAL A 324 1.20 -2.03 -18.55
C VAL A 324 1.31 -3.31 -19.36
N VAL A 325 0.42 -3.47 -20.34
CA VAL A 325 0.38 -4.69 -21.17
C VAL A 325 1.47 -4.66 -22.23
N PRO A 326 2.20 -5.78 -22.42
CA PRO A 326 3.05 -5.97 -23.58
C PRO A 326 2.28 -5.82 -24.90
N TYR A 327 2.82 -5.07 -25.85
CA TYR A 327 2.14 -4.75 -27.11
C TYR A 327 2.67 -5.57 -28.29
N GLN A 328 1.87 -5.71 -29.33
CA GLN A 328 2.32 -6.29 -30.59
C GLN A 328 3.14 -5.25 -31.38
N ASP A 329 4.40 -5.58 -31.70
CA ASP A 329 5.27 -4.70 -32.49
C ASP A 329 4.83 -4.68 -33.96
N PHE A 330 4.24 -3.58 -34.40
CA PHE A 330 3.97 -3.32 -35.82
C PHE A 330 5.08 -2.42 -36.37
N LEU A 331 6.08 -3.00 -37.04
CA LEU A 331 6.98 -2.22 -37.87
C LEU A 331 6.22 -1.81 -39.12
N VAL A 332 5.89 -0.53 -39.20
CA VAL A 332 5.21 0.04 -40.35
C VAL A 332 6.20 0.88 -41.14
N ASP A 333 6.30 0.68 -42.45
CA ASP A 333 7.09 1.56 -43.30
C ASP A 333 6.47 2.98 -43.35
N ASN A 334 7.19 3.93 -43.95
CA ASN A 334 6.71 5.31 -44.11
C ASN A 334 5.39 5.42 -44.92
N ASN A 335 4.97 4.34 -45.59
CA ASN A 335 3.73 4.21 -46.35
C ASN A 335 2.66 3.39 -45.63
N SER A 336 2.81 3.15 -44.32
CA SER A 336 1.91 2.35 -43.50
C SER A 336 1.78 0.86 -43.89
N ASN A 337 2.74 0.28 -44.61
CA ASN A 337 2.82 -1.16 -44.87
C ASN A 337 3.54 -1.89 -43.73
N ILE A 338 2.99 -3.03 -43.31
CA ILE A 338 3.61 -3.93 -42.33
C ILE A 338 4.89 -4.51 -42.95
N LEU A 339 6.04 -4.14 -42.39
CA LEU A 339 7.34 -4.72 -42.75
C LEU A 339 7.41 -6.13 -42.16
N THR A 340 7.48 -7.16 -43.01
CA THR A 340 7.73 -8.54 -42.59
C THR A 340 9.08 -8.62 -41.89
N ARG A 341 9.08 -9.11 -40.65
CA ARG A 341 10.26 -9.25 -39.77
C ARG A 341 11.41 -10.01 -40.46
N GLU A 342 12.53 -9.34 -40.69
CA GLU A 342 13.82 -10.01 -40.90
C GLU A 342 14.31 -10.60 -39.56
N ASP A 343 14.53 -11.91 -39.52
CA ASP A 343 15.40 -12.68 -38.61
C ASP A 343 15.40 -12.33 -37.10
N LYS A 344 14.24 -12.16 -36.46
CA LYS A 344 14.13 -12.16 -34.99
C LYS A 344 13.55 -13.48 -34.47
N ILE A 345 14.22 -14.08 -33.49
CA ILE A 345 13.66 -15.17 -32.68
C ILE A 345 12.39 -14.63 -32.01
N THR A 346 11.25 -15.21 -32.35
CA THR A 346 9.94 -14.88 -31.76
C THR A 346 9.59 -15.90 -30.68
N PHE A 347 8.76 -15.51 -29.71
CA PHE A 347 8.27 -16.46 -28.71
C PHE A 347 7.52 -17.62 -29.39
N GLU A 348 6.74 -17.33 -30.44
CA GLU A 348 6.04 -18.34 -31.24
C GLU A 348 7.00 -19.35 -31.91
N SER A 349 8.15 -18.88 -32.40
CA SER A 349 9.16 -19.77 -32.99
C SER A 349 9.81 -20.68 -31.95
N VAL A 350 10.01 -20.18 -30.73
CA VAL A 350 10.57 -20.94 -29.61
C VAL A 350 9.55 -21.96 -29.09
N SER A 351 8.29 -21.55 -28.92
CA SER A 351 7.22 -22.39 -28.37
C SER A 351 6.84 -23.57 -29.26
N LYS A 352 6.98 -23.44 -30.57
CA LYS A 352 6.77 -24.57 -31.51
C LYS A 352 7.83 -25.66 -31.39
N ASN A 353 9.03 -25.31 -30.93
CA ASN A 353 10.19 -26.21 -30.95
C ASN A 353 10.62 -26.67 -29.56
N THR A 354 10.00 -26.16 -28.50
CA THR A 354 10.38 -26.46 -27.11
C THR A 354 9.16 -26.59 -26.21
N ILE A 355 9.25 -27.47 -25.21
CA ILE A 355 8.23 -27.55 -24.17
C ILE A 355 8.45 -26.36 -23.23
N ILE A 356 7.57 -25.38 -23.31
CA ILE A 356 7.61 -24.19 -22.46
C ILE A 356 6.80 -24.44 -21.18
N LYS A 357 7.37 -24.01 -20.06
CA LYS A 357 6.67 -23.94 -18.78
C LYS A 357 7.11 -22.69 -18.02
N PHE A 358 6.14 -21.87 -17.63
CA PHE A 358 6.35 -20.80 -16.66
C PHE A 358 6.16 -21.36 -15.24
N ASN A 359 7.04 -20.96 -14.31
CA ASN A 359 6.94 -21.34 -12.90
C ASN A 359 6.19 -20.28 -12.07
N LEU A 360 5.20 -19.62 -12.69
CA LEU A 360 4.46 -18.52 -12.09
C LEU A 360 3.38 -19.04 -11.13
N LYS A 361 3.51 -18.62 -9.87
CA LYS A 361 2.53 -18.86 -8.80
C LYS A 361 1.54 -17.71 -8.66
N ASN A 362 2.01 -16.47 -8.82
CA ASN A 362 1.22 -15.28 -8.59
C ASN A 362 1.22 -14.40 -9.85
N ILE A 363 0.02 -14.13 -10.36
CA ILE A 363 -0.17 -13.29 -11.55
C ILE A 363 -1.06 -12.11 -11.16
N PHE A 364 -0.50 -10.91 -11.23
CA PHE A 364 -1.20 -9.65 -11.02
C PHE A 364 -1.33 -8.91 -12.36
N PHE A 365 -2.53 -8.89 -12.90
CA PHE A 365 -2.86 -8.37 -14.23
C PHE A 365 -3.94 -7.29 -14.14
N LEU A 366 -3.60 -6.20 -13.46
CA LEU A 366 -4.46 -5.04 -13.26
C LEU A 366 -3.95 -3.85 -14.07
N PRO A 367 -4.81 -3.12 -14.77
CA PRO A 367 -4.41 -1.93 -15.51
C PRO A 367 -4.05 -0.82 -14.56
N LYS A 368 -3.03 -0.06 -14.95
CA LYS A 368 -2.84 1.30 -14.44
C LYS A 368 -3.99 2.21 -14.91
N GLU A 369 -4.36 3.19 -14.09
CA GLU A 369 -5.24 4.27 -14.52
C GLU A 369 -4.73 4.93 -15.82
N GLY A 370 -5.64 5.14 -16.78
CA GLY A 370 -5.30 5.64 -18.12
C GLY A 370 -4.80 4.59 -19.12
N TYR A 371 -4.46 3.37 -18.68
CA TYR A 371 -3.99 2.26 -19.53
C TYR A 371 -4.88 1.02 -19.40
N PRO A 372 -6.12 1.04 -19.94
CA PRO A 372 -7.06 -0.06 -19.75
C PRO A 372 -6.59 -1.34 -20.47
N HIS A 373 -6.62 -2.47 -19.75
CA HIS A 373 -6.36 -3.84 -20.25
C HIS A 373 -7.52 -4.38 -21.11
N ARG A 374 -7.88 -3.64 -22.17
CA ARG A 374 -9.04 -3.95 -23.05
C ARG A 374 -8.63 -4.25 -24.50
N SER A 375 -7.33 -4.34 -24.78
CA SER A 375 -6.81 -4.62 -26.12
C SER A 375 -6.77 -6.13 -26.41
N GLU A 376 -6.73 -6.48 -27.70
CA GLU A 376 -6.48 -7.86 -28.14
C GLU A 376 -5.14 -8.41 -27.60
N ASP A 377 -4.14 -7.54 -27.48
CA ASP A 377 -2.84 -7.86 -26.89
C ASP A 377 -2.96 -8.26 -25.41
N SER A 378 -3.83 -7.59 -24.64
CA SER A 378 -4.11 -7.93 -23.24
C SER A 378 -4.62 -9.35 -23.12
N CYS A 379 -5.57 -9.72 -24.00
CA CYS A 379 -6.12 -11.05 -24.02
C CYS A 379 -5.07 -12.11 -24.40
N LYS A 380 -4.25 -11.83 -25.41
CA LYS A 380 -3.15 -12.73 -25.84
C LYS A 380 -2.13 -12.95 -24.73
N VAL A 381 -1.72 -11.89 -24.04
CA VAL A 381 -0.74 -11.98 -22.96
C VAL A 381 -1.29 -12.81 -21.80
N LEU A 382 -2.50 -12.48 -21.32
CA LEU A 382 -3.13 -13.21 -20.22
C LEU A 382 -3.36 -14.68 -20.59
N GLN A 383 -3.87 -14.96 -21.79
CA GLN A 383 -4.08 -16.33 -22.28
C GLN A 383 -2.78 -17.13 -22.24
N THR A 384 -1.70 -16.56 -22.80
CA THR A 384 -0.39 -17.22 -22.85
C THR A 384 0.15 -17.46 -21.44
N LEU A 385 0.05 -16.49 -20.53
CA LEU A 385 0.48 -16.68 -19.14
C LEU A 385 -0.26 -17.85 -18.48
N LEU A 386 -1.59 -17.93 -18.63
CA LEU A 386 -2.41 -18.99 -18.03
C LEU A 386 -2.12 -20.38 -18.64
N GLU A 387 -1.96 -20.47 -19.96
CA GLU A 387 -1.69 -21.72 -20.66
C GLU A 387 -0.32 -22.31 -20.28
N TYR A 388 0.72 -21.49 -20.26
CA TYR A 388 2.09 -21.95 -20.04
C TYR A 388 2.48 -22.05 -18.55
N SER A 389 1.68 -21.52 -17.62
CA SER A 389 1.92 -21.67 -16.16
C SER A 389 1.66 -23.08 -15.63
N ASN A 390 1.02 -23.95 -16.42
CA ASN A 390 0.95 -25.40 -16.19
C ASN A 390 0.70 -25.81 -14.72
N LYS A 391 -0.46 -25.38 -14.19
CA LYS A 391 -1.01 -25.69 -12.86
C LYS A 391 -0.23 -25.15 -11.67
N SER A 392 0.73 -24.25 -11.90
CA SER A 392 1.51 -23.63 -10.82
C SER A 392 0.86 -22.38 -10.22
N VAL A 393 -0.11 -21.76 -10.90
CA VAL A 393 -0.79 -20.55 -10.41
C VAL A 393 -1.61 -20.86 -9.15
N GLU A 394 -1.33 -20.12 -8.09
CA GLU A 394 -1.98 -20.13 -6.79
C GLU A 394 -2.78 -18.83 -6.56
N THR A 395 -2.30 -17.70 -7.09
CA THR A 395 -2.95 -16.37 -6.97
C THR A 395 -3.17 -15.74 -8.33
N LEU A 396 -4.41 -15.30 -8.59
CA LEU A 396 -4.78 -14.61 -9.81
C LEU A 396 -5.55 -13.32 -9.49
N THR A 397 -4.97 -12.20 -9.88
CA THR A 397 -5.60 -10.87 -9.77
C THR A 397 -5.77 -10.29 -11.16
N ILE A 398 -6.99 -9.95 -11.57
CA ILE A 398 -7.31 -9.51 -12.94
C ILE A 398 -8.33 -8.39 -12.94
N PHE A 399 -8.31 -7.53 -13.97
CA PHE A 399 -9.33 -6.49 -14.11
C PHE A 399 -10.70 -7.08 -14.40
N SER A 400 -10.85 -7.83 -15.49
CA SER A 400 -12.12 -8.45 -15.86
C SER A 400 -11.87 -9.77 -16.57
N LEU A 401 -12.72 -10.77 -16.34
CA LEU A 401 -12.62 -12.07 -17.01
C LEU A 401 -13.62 -12.18 -18.15
N SER A 402 -13.13 -12.35 -19.40
CA SER A 402 -13.99 -12.81 -20.50
C SER A 402 -14.33 -14.28 -20.34
N ASN A 403 -15.51 -14.69 -20.84
CA ASN A 403 -16.00 -16.06 -20.82
C ASN A 403 -15.01 -17.04 -21.49
N ASP A 404 -14.24 -16.56 -22.45
CA ASP A 404 -13.27 -17.36 -23.21
C ASP A 404 -12.10 -17.85 -22.36
N PHE A 405 -11.81 -17.19 -21.23
CA PHE A 405 -10.72 -17.59 -20.33
C PHE A 405 -11.10 -18.68 -19.34
N ILE A 406 -12.40 -18.89 -19.07
CA ILE A 406 -12.85 -19.85 -18.06
C ILE A 406 -12.34 -21.26 -18.36
N PRO A 407 -12.53 -21.83 -19.58
CA PRO A 407 -12.00 -23.16 -19.89
C PRO A 407 -10.48 -23.25 -19.72
N THR A 408 -9.76 -22.18 -20.08
CA THR A 408 -8.30 -22.10 -19.95
C THR A 408 -7.86 -22.12 -18.49
N ILE A 409 -8.52 -21.36 -17.62
CA ILE A 409 -8.22 -21.34 -16.17
C ILE A 409 -8.54 -22.72 -15.56
N SER A 410 -9.70 -23.28 -15.85
CA SER A 410 -10.11 -24.56 -15.27
C SER A 410 -9.19 -25.72 -15.67
N LEU A 411 -8.68 -25.70 -16.90
CA LEU A 411 -7.76 -26.72 -17.40
C LEU A 411 -6.33 -26.52 -16.89
N ASN A 412 -5.82 -25.29 -16.96
CA ASN A 412 -4.40 -25.01 -16.77
C ASN A 412 -4.06 -24.45 -15.39
N CYS A 413 -5.02 -23.93 -14.63
CA CYS A 413 -4.82 -23.30 -13.32
C CYS A 413 -5.79 -23.84 -12.22
N PRO A 414 -5.96 -25.16 -12.04
CA PRO A 414 -6.93 -25.71 -11.08
C PRO A 414 -6.52 -25.53 -9.59
N ASN A 415 -5.28 -25.11 -9.33
CA ASN A 415 -4.72 -24.96 -7.98
C ASN A 415 -4.87 -23.53 -7.42
N ILE A 416 -5.62 -22.66 -8.09
CA ILE A 416 -5.86 -21.31 -7.60
C ILE A 416 -6.53 -21.37 -6.23
N THR A 417 -5.93 -20.64 -5.29
CA THR A 417 -6.39 -20.46 -3.91
C THR A 417 -6.83 -19.02 -3.66
N HIS A 418 -6.35 -18.05 -4.43
CA HIS A 418 -6.67 -16.63 -4.26
C HIS A 418 -7.13 -16.03 -5.60
N ILE A 419 -8.33 -15.45 -5.62
CA ILE A 419 -8.85 -14.68 -6.76
C ILE A 419 -9.21 -13.28 -6.31
N SER A 420 -8.77 -12.29 -7.07
CA SER A 420 -9.20 -10.91 -6.97
C SER A 420 -9.59 -10.38 -8.34
N MET A 421 -10.80 -9.85 -8.49
CA MET A 421 -11.25 -9.33 -9.79
C MET A 421 -12.33 -8.25 -9.72
N ILE A 422 -12.40 -7.44 -10.78
CA ILE A 422 -13.54 -6.54 -11.00
C ILE A 422 -14.63 -7.27 -11.77
N ILE A 423 -15.85 -7.17 -11.24
CA ILE A 423 -17.05 -7.82 -11.77
C ILE A 423 -18.12 -6.79 -12.16
N ASP A 424 -18.89 -7.17 -13.17
CA ASP A 424 -20.14 -6.54 -13.58
C ASP A 424 -21.22 -7.64 -13.72
N ASN A 425 -22.48 -7.25 -13.97
CA ASN A 425 -23.58 -8.21 -14.08
C ASN A 425 -23.39 -9.24 -15.23
N ASN A 426 -22.67 -8.88 -16.29
CA ASN A 426 -22.47 -9.76 -17.44
C ASN A 426 -21.36 -10.77 -17.20
N ASN A 427 -20.24 -10.36 -16.60
CA ASN A 427 -19.09 -11.22 -16.37
C ASN A 427 -19.26 -12.11 -15.12
N LEU A 428 -20.07 -11.70 -14.14
CA LEU A 428 -20.25 -12.45 -12.90
C LEU A 428 -20.88 -13.82 -13.17
N ILE A 429 -21.92 -13.87 -14.02
CA ILE A 429 -22.61 -15.12 -14.42
C ILE A 429 -21.60 -16.17 -14.90
N SER A 430 -20.63 -15.74 -15.69
CA SER A 430 -19.61 -16.62 -16.24
C SER A 430 -18.60 -17.04 -15.16
N CYS A 431 -18.21 -16.11 -14.29
CA CYS A 431 -17.33 -16.40 -13.16
C CYS A 431 -17.93 -17.39 -12.16
N LEU A 432 -19.26 -17.48 -12.05
CA LEU A 432 -19.92 -18.47 -11.21
C LEU A 432 -19.51 -19.90 -11.53
N LYS A 433 -19.42 -20.21 -12.83
CA LYS A 433 -18.96 -21.52 -13.28
C LYS A 433 -17.51 -21.77 -12.85
N LEU A 434 -16.65 -20.76 -13.01
CA LEU A 434 -15.25 -20.86 -12.60
C LEU A 434 -15.13 -21.15 -11.10
N PHE A 435 -15.83 -20.41 -10.24
CA PHE A 435 -15.74 -20.60 -8.79
C PHE A 435 -16.14 -22.02 -8.35
N SER A 436 -17.15 -22.60 -9.00
CA SER A 436 -17.58 -23.98 -8.75
C SER A 436 -16.51 -25.02 -9.11
N GLU A 437 -15.63 -24.72 -10.06
CA GLU A 437 -14.57 -25.60 -10.55
C GLU A 437 -13.27 -25.48 -9.73
N LEU A 438 -13.07 -24.35 -9.03
CA LEU A 438 -11.88 -24.07 -8.21
C LEU A 438 -11.99 -24.61 -6.78
N GLN A 439 -11.79 -25.91 -6.64
CA GLN A 439 -11.98 -26.63 -5.37
C GLN A 439 -11.05 -26.16 -4.23
N ASN A 440 -9.93 -25.52 -4.54
CA ASN A 440 -8.95 -25.05 -3.56
C ASN A 440 -9.11 -23.56 -3.20
N LEU A 441 -10.12 -22.86 -3.73
CA LEU A 441 -10.30 -21.43 -3.51
C LEU A 441 -10.47 -21.11 -2.01
N TYR A 442 -9.54 -20.34 -1.47
CA TYR A 442 -9.43 -19.96 -0.07
C TYR A 442 -9.80 -18.49 0.16
N HIS A 443 -9.43 -17.61 -0.77
CA HIS A 443 -9.69 -16.18 -0.73
C HIS A 443 -10.34 -15.71 -2.04
N LEU A 444 -11.45 -14.98 -1.92
CA LEU A 444 -12.16 -14.33 -3.02
C LEU A 444 -12.37 -12.84 -2.71
N LYS A 445 -11.80 -11.97 -3.55
CA LYS A 445 -12.03 -10.53 -3.56
C LYS A 445 -12.79 -10.14 -4.83
N LEU A 446 -13.96 -9.52 -4.66
CA LEU A 446 -14.81 -9.08 -5.76
C LEU A 446 -15.04 -7.57 -5.66
N LYS A 447 -14.70 -6.86 -6.72
CA LYS A 447 -14.89 -5.41 -6.83
C LYS A 447 -15.90 -5.05 -7.89
N SER A 448 -16.85 -4.17 -7.59
CA SER A 448 -17.79 -3.68 -8.60
C SER A 448 -17.08 -2.77 -9.61
N SER A 449 -17.43 -2.84 -10.89
CA SER A 449 -16.95 -1.86 -11.87
C SER A 449 -17.57 -0.49 -11.60
N ASN A 450 -16.78 0.55 -11.33
CA ASN A 450 -17.26 1.92 -11.10
C ASN A 450 -17.79 2.64 -12.36
N ILE A 451 -18.15 1.91 -13.43
CA ILE A 451 -18.61 2.52 -14.68
C ILE A 451 -20.14 2.63 -14.62
N PRO A 452 -20.72 3.82 -14.47
CA PRO A 452 -22.16 3.99 -14.59
C PRO A 452 -22.58 3.56 -16.00
N ILE A 453 -23.53 2.62 -16.09
CA ILE A 453 -24.19 2.34 -17.36
C ILE A 453 -24.99 3.61 -17.69
N VAL A 454 -24.56 4.36 -18.71
CA VAL A 454 -25.34 5.49 -19.24
C VAL A 454 -26.57 4.91 -19.93
N THR A 455 -27.62 4.60 -19.17
CA THR A 455 -28.96 4.47 -19.72
C THR A 455 -29.58 5.85 -19.78
N THR A 456 -30.06 6.21 -20.95
CA THR A 456 -30.58 7.52 -21.33
C THR A 456 -31.50 8.16 -20.28
N THR A 457 -31.21 9.44 -19.97
CA THR A 457 -32.11 10.52 -19.51
C THR A 457 -32.53 10.68 -18.04
N THR A 458 -31.89 10.03 -17.07
CA THR A 458 -31.84 10.55 -15.69
C THR A 458 -30.45 10.33 -15.11
N ILE A 459 -29.86 11.39 -14.54
CA ILE A 459 -28.65 11.28 -13.69
C ILE A 459 -29.14 10.76 -12.33
N ASP A 460 -29.65 9.53 -12.32
CA ASP A 460 -29.69 8.77 -11.09
C ASP A 460 -28.25 8.27 -10.88
N ARG A 461 -27.72 8.46 -9.68
CA ARG A 461 -26.45 7.89 -9.26
C ARG A 461 -26.57 6.36 -9.33
N LEU A 462 -26.35 5.80 -10.52
CA LEU A 462 -26.44 4.37 -10.81
C LEU A 462 -25.21 3.68 -10.23
N GLN A 463 -25.20 3.56 -8.90
CA GLN A 463 -24.44 2.53 -8.22
C GLN A 463 -25.00 1.18 -8.68
N ILE A 464 -24.13 0.26 -9.09
CA ILE A 464 -24.54 -1.04 -9.60
C ILE A 464 -25.16 -1.84 -8.44
N TYR A 465 -26.50 -1.91 -8.42
CA TYR A 465 -27.18 -3.00 -7.75
C TYR A 465 -26.94 -4.26 -8.60
N PHE A 466 -26.27 -5.26 -8.04
CA PHE A 466 -26.31 -6.58 -8.63
C PHE A 466 -27.75 -7.07 -8.61
N ASP A 467 -28.19 -7.71 -9.70
CA ASP A 467 -29.47 -8.40 -9.69
C ASP A 467 -29.47 -9.38 -8.51
N GLU A 468 -30.48 -9.31 -7.64
CA GLU A 468 -30.62 -10.17 -6.46
C GLU A 468 -30.39 -11.64 -6.84
N ASN A 469 -30.87 -12.07 -8.01
CA ASN A 469 -30.71 -13.43 -8.52
C ASN A 469 -29.25 -13.85 -8.71
N ILE A 470 -28.40 -12.93 -9.16
CA ILE A 470 -26.99 -13.23 -9.44
C ILE A 470 -26.19 -13.39 -8.13
N ILE A 471 -26.51 -12.62 -7.09
CA ILE A 471 -25.91 -12.81 -5.76
C ILE A 471 -26.29 -14.20 -5.20
N TRP A 472 -27.53 -14.66 -5.42
CA TRP A 472 -27.95 -15.99 -4.99
C TRP A 472 -27.19 -17.11 -5.71
N ASP A 473 -26.97 -16.94 -7.00
CA ASP A 473 -26.22 -17.92 -7.77
C ASP A 473 -24.72 -17.89 -7.40
N LEU A 474 -24.18 -16.74 -7.03
CA LEU A 474 -22.82 -16.63 -6.46
C LEU A 474 -22.66 -17.50 -5.21
N VAL A 475 -23.55 -17.36 -4.23
CA VAL A 475 -23.41 -18.10 -2.95
C VAL A 475 -23.43 -19.60 -3.14
N LYS A 476 -24.26 -20.10 -4.07
CA LYS A 476 -24.38 -21.53 -4.35
C LYS A 476 -23.15 -22.13 -5.02
N GLN A 477 -22.36 -21.31 -5.72
CA GLN A 477 -21.17 -21.76 -6.46
C GLN A 477 -19.86 -21.51 -5.71
N ILE A 478 -19.91 -20.81 -4.57
CA ILE A 478 -18.73 -20.62 -3.71
C ILE A 478 -18.34 -21.98 -3.11
N PRO A 479 -17.06 -22.39 -3.23
CA PRO A 479 -16.61 -23.65 -2.66
C PRO A 479 -16.49 -23.56 -1.12
N ILE A 480 -16.72 -24.69 -0.45
CA ILE A 480 -16.67 -24.80 1.02
C ILE A 480 -15.28 -24.49 1.63
N THR A 481 -14.25 -24.54 0.79
CA THR A 481 -12.86 -24.21 1.12
C THR A 481 -12.65 -22.72 1.37
N LEU A 482 -13.54 -21.84 0.90
CA LEU A 482 -13.43 -20.40 1.09
C LEU A 482 -13.39 -20.03 2.58
N LYS A 483 -12.46 -19.13 2.94
CA LYS A 483 -12.28 -18.61 4.31
C LYS A 483 -12.21 -17.09 4.37
N ILE A 484 -11.74 -16.44 3.33
CA ILE A 484 -11.62 -14.98 3.25
C ILE A 484 -12.52 -14.50 2.13
N LEU A 485 -13.42 -13.58 2.44
CA LEU A 485 -14.33 -12.96 1.48
C LEU A 485 -14.23 -11.44 1.60
N GLU A 486 -13.79 -10.81 0.53
CA GLU A 486 -13.74 -9.35 0.42
C GLU A 486 -14.71 -8.87 -0.67
N LEU A 487 -15.61 -7.97 -0.30
CA LEU A 487 -16.61 -7.42 -1.21
C LEU A 487 -16.51 -5.91 -1.24
N ASP A 488 -16.29 -5.37 -2.44
CA ASP A 488 -16.55 -3.97 -2.79
C ASP A 488 -17.82 -3.91 -3.64
N LEU A 489 -18.93 -4.36 -3.05
CA LEU A 489 -20.25 -4.46 -3.68
C LEU A 489 -21.32 -3.89 -2.73
N LEU A 490 -22.38 -3.33 -3.30
CA LEU A 490 -23.58 -2.97 -2.54
C LEU A 490 -24.40 -4.22 -2.22
N ILE A 491 -24.61 -4.49 -0.94
CA ILE A 491 -25.44 -5.59 -0.45
C ILE A 491 -26.36 -5.08 0.66
N SER A 492 -27.66 -5.37 0.56
CA SER A 492 -28.60 -5.00 1.62
C SER A 492 -28.43 -5.91 2.85
N SER A 493 -28.79 -5.44 4.04
CA SER A 493 -28.73 -6.28 5.25
C SER A 493 -29.60 -7.54 5.16
N LYS A 494 -30.74 -7.48 4.44
CA LYS A 494 -31.59 -8.64 4.20
C LYS A 494 -30.89 -9.66 3.31
N ASP A 495 -30.20 -9.18 2.27
CA ASP A 495 -29.52 -10.07 1.35
C ASP A 495 -28.24 -10.64 1.96
N LEU A 496 -27.51 -9.84 2.74
CA LEU A 496 -26.38 -10.30 3.53
C LEU A 496 -26.80 -11.41 4.51
N LYS A 497 -27.98 -11.29 5.13
CA LYS A 497 -28.52 -12.32 6.03
C LYS A 497 -28.71 -13.64 5.30
N LYS A 498 -29.40 -13.61 4.17
CA LYS A 498 -29.61 -14.80 3.33
C LYS A 498 -28.29 -15.34 2.78
N PHE A 499 -27.37 -14.47 2.39
CA PHE A 499 -26.04 -14.83 1.90
C PHE A 499 -25.29 -15.62 2.98
N LEU A 500 -25.05 -15.01 4.15
CA LEU A 500 -24.17 -15.56 5.18
C LEU A 500 -24.81 -16.68 6.02
N LEU A 501 -26.10 -16.57 6.34
CA LEU A 501 -26.75 -17.46 7.33
C LEU A 501 -27.58 -18.58 6.71
N GLU A 502 -28.10 -18.39 5.50
CA GLU A 502 -29.04 -19.32 4.86
C GLU A 502 -28.39 -20.14 3.75
N ASN A 503 -27.59 -19.50 2.88
CA ASN A 503 -27.08 -20.15 1.66
C ASN A 503 -25.58 -20.46 1.71
N CYS A 504 -24.75 -19.69 2.42
CA CYS A 504 -23.31 -19.90 2.43
C CYS A 504 -22.92 -21.13 3.27
N GLU A 505 -22.44 -22.17 2.58
CA GLU A 505 -21.90 -23.37 3.21
C GLU A 505 -20.48 -23.14 3.77
N ALA A 506 -19.72 -22.21 3.18
CA ALA A 506 -18.39 -21.89 3.62
C ALA A 506 -18.38 -21.30 5.05
N SER A 507 -17.47 -21.81 5.87
CA SER A 507 -17.21 -21.29 7.21
C SER A 507 -16.14 -20.21 7.13
N LEU A 508 -16.56 -18.97 6.90
CA LEU A 508 -15.71 -17.80 6.72
C LEU A 508 -15.01 -17.41 8.03
N LYS A 509 -13.74 -17.02 7.90
CA LYS A 509 -12.87 -16.56 8.99
C LYS A 509 -12.64 -15.06 8.92
N GLU A 510 -12.68 -14.48 7.73
CA GLU A 510 -12.51 -13.05 7.48
C GLU A 510 -13.55 -12.58 6.48
N ILE A 511 -14.17 -11.44 6.81
CA ILE A 511 -15.12 -10.74 5.95
C ILE A 511 -14.68 -9.28 5.90
N THR A 512 -14.51 -8.76 4.69
CA THR A 512 -14.14 -7.36 4.48
C THR A 512 -15.15 -6.70 3.56
N PHE A 513 -15.62 -5.52 3.96
CA PHE A 513 -16.42 -4.65 3.13
C PHE A 513 -15.63 -3.37 2.79
N HIS A 514 -15.34 -3.20 1.51
CA HIS A 514 -14.59 -2.05 0.99
C HIS A 514 -15.50 -0.89 0.59
N ASN A 515 -16.76 -1.19 0.25
CA ASN A 515 -17.69 -0.19 -0.24
C ASN A 515 -18.02 0.82 0.87
N LYS A 516 -17.87 2.11 0.53
CA LYS A 516 -18.03 3.27 1.42
C LYS A 516 -19.50 3.61 1.68
N GLU A 517 -20.41 3.11 0.85
CA GLU A 517 -21.82 3.43 0.86
C GLU A 517 -22.61 2.23 1.42
N LEU A 518 -23.48 2.48 2.41
CA LEU A 518 -24.57 1.59 2.86
C LEU A 518 -24.32 0.56 4.00
N ILE A 519 -23.18 0.54 4.69
CA ILE A 519 -23.05 -0.28 5.92
C ILE A 519 -23.83 0.38 7.08
N THR A 520 -24.96 -0.22 7.43
CA THR A 520 -25.83 0.21 8.54
C THR A 520 -25.73 -0.72 9.76
N ASN A 521 -26.25 -0.28 10.90
CA ASN A 521 -26.34 -1.09 12.13
C ASN A 521 -27.06 -2.45 11.93
N GLN A 522 -27.94 -2.57 10.92
CA GLN A 522 -28.58 -3.85 10.58
C GLN A 522 -27.60 -4.86 9.95
N HIS A 523 -26.55 -4.42 9.27
CA HIS A 523 -25.51 -5.29 8.76
C HIS A 523 -24.68 -5.86 9.91
N PHE A 524 -24.33 -5.04 10.91
CA PHE A 524 -23.67 -5.50 12.12
C PHE A 524 -24.50 -6.52 12.89
N LYS A 525 -25.83 -6.34 12.96
CA LYS A 525 -26.73 -7.36 13.53
C LYS A 525 -26.61 -8.71 12.82
N VAL A 526 -26.59 -8.70 11.49
CA VAL A 526 -26.46 -9.94 10.69
C VAL A 526 -25.09 -10.60 10.92
N LEU A 527 -24.02 -9.81 10.99
CA LEU A 527 -22.69 -10.31 11.30
C LEU A 527 -22.62 -10.90 12.71
N LEU A 528 -23.28 -10.28 13.68
CA LEU A 528 -23.35 -10.79 15.06
C LEU A 528 -24.05 -12.16 15.08
N GLU A 529 -25.21 -12.27 14.42
CA GLU A 529 -25.91 -13.55 14.25
C GLU A 529 -25.01 -14.61 13.58
N TYR A 530 -24.16 -14.21 12.63
CA TYR A 530 -23.19 -15.09 11.99
C TYR A 530 -22.10 -15.56 12.96
N VAL A 531 -21.51 -14.65 13.73
CA VAL A 531 -20.49 -14.95 14.76
C VAL A 531 -21.04 -15.97 15.76
N GLU A 532 -22.26 -15.75 16.25
CA GLU A 532 -22.91 -16.63 17.22
C GLU A 532 -23.21 -18.02 16.65
N LYS A 533 -23.74 -18.08 15.42
CA LYS A 533 -24.18 -19.32 14.78
C LYS A 533 -23.02 -20.16 14.26
N LYS A 534 -22.03 -19.54 13.59
CA LYS A 534 -20.95 -20.25 12.88
C LYS A 534 -19.65 -20.30 13.69
N LYS A 535 -19.42 -19.35 14.59
CA LYS A 535 -18.24 -19.29 15.50
C LYS A 535 -16.87 -19.35 14.79
N SER A 536 -16.85 -19.04 13.49
CA SER A 536 -15.65 -19.14 12.66
C SER A 536 -15.00 -17.79 12.36
N LEU A 537 -15.77 -16.70 12.39
CA LEU A 537 -15.26 -15.36 12.12
C LEU A 537 -14.20 -14.96 13.15
N ARG A 538 -13.09 -14.40 12.66
CA ARG A 538 -11.92 -13.98 13.45
C ARG A 538 -11.51 -12.55 13.16
N LYS A 539 -11.77 -12.08 11.94
CA LYS A 539 -11.49 -10.73 11.50
C LYS A 539 -12.69 -10.17 10.74
N PHE A 540 -13.02 -8.91 11.00
CA PHE A 540 -14.02 -8.18 10.24
C PHE A 540 -13.50 -6.77 9.93
N SER A 541 -13.45 -6.41 8.66
CA SER A 541 -12.93 -5.11 8.25
C SER A 541 -13.96 -4.30 7.47
N PHE A 542 -14.12 -3.03 7.81
CA PHE A 542 -15.04 -2.09 7.16
C PHE A 542 -14.56 -0.64 7.34
N ASN A 543 -14.89 0.25 6.40
CA ASN A 543 -14.44 1.64 6.48
C ASN A 543 -15.17 2.40 7.60
N SER A 544 -14.45 2.67 8.70
CA SER A 544 -14.98 3.25 9.93
C SER A 544 -15.20 4.77 9.87
N ASN A 545 -14.59 5.46 8.89
CA ASN A 545 -14.66 6.92 8.75
C ASN A 545 -16.10 7.46 8.59
N TYR A 546 -17.06 6.61 8.23
CA TYR A 546 -18.44 7.00 7.92
C TYR A 546 -19.46 6.64 8.99
N LEU A 547 -19.04 6.10 10.14
CA LEU A 547 -19.92 5.93 11.31
C LEU A 547 -20.38 7.29 11.89
N ASN A 548 -19.80 8.40 11.43
CA ASN A 548 -20.04 9.76 11.92
C ASN A 548 -20.87 10.65 10.97
N ASP A 549 -21.24 10.17 9.78
CA ASP A 549 -22.00 10.98 8.82
C ASP A 549 -23.52 10.82 9.02
N ASP A 550 -24.16 11.86 9.57
CA ASP A 550 -25.60 11.99 9.88
C ASP A 550 -26.57 11.86 8.67
N TYR A 551 -26.13 11.36 7.51
CA TYR A 551 -26.84 11.44 6.23
C TYR A 551 -28.03 10.48 6.04
N PHE A 552 -28.47 9.73 7.05
CA PHE A 552 -29.55 8.74 6.90
C PHE A 552 -30.78 8.93 7.80
N LEU A 553 -30.92 10.08 8.46
CA LEU A 553 -32.14 10.47 9.16
C LEU A 553 -32.92 11.56 8.42
N ASP A 554 -33.39 11.27 7.20
CA ASP A 554 -34.75 11.72 6.84
C ASP A 554 -35.34 10.92 5.69
N SER A 555 -35.98 9.80 6.01
CA SER A 555 -37.01 9.21 5.15
C SER A 555 -38.12 8.61 6.01
N GLY A 556 -38.73 9.49 6.81
CA GLY A 556 -39.94 9.21 7.56
C GLY A 556 -40.92 10.36 7.34
N GLY A 557 -41.70 10.30 6.28
CA GLY A 557 -42.64 11.36 5.92
C GLY A 557 -43.62 11.71 7.06
N SER A 558 -43.82 13.00 7.25
CA SER A 558 -45.10 13.57 7.66
C SER A 558 -45.36 14.83 6.84
N ASN A 559 -46.49 14.80 6.15
CA ASN A 559 -47.09 15.88 5.36
C ASN A 559 -47.46 17.11 6.21
N ASN A 560 -47.52 18.25 5.50
CA ASN A 560 -48.32 19.48 5.72
C ASN A 560 -47.85 20.40 6.85
N ASN A 561 -47.77 21.73 6.72
CA ASN A 561 -48.33 22.68 5.74
C ASN A 561 -47.66 24.05 5.95
N ASN A 562 -47.58 24.78 4.85
CA ASN A 562 -47.79 26.24 4.68
C ASN A 562 -46.70 27.27 5.01
N ASP A 563 -46.25 27.86 3.90
CA ASP A 563 -46.36 29.28 3.50
C ASP A 563 -45.44 30.36 4.09
N ASP A 564 -44.74 30.97 3.13
CA ASP A 564 -44.50 32.40 2.87
C ASP A 564 -43.47 33.25 3.64
N ASP A 565 -42.56 33.77 2.81
CA ASP A 565 -42.06 35.14 2.69
C ASP A 565 -41.13 35.76 3.75
N GLY A 566 -40.03 36.35 3.24
CA GLY A 566 -39.65 37.71 3.63
C GLY A 566 -38.24 37.90 4.17
N ASP A 567 -37.42 38.48 3.29
CA ASP A 567 -36.23 39.33 3.45
C ASP A 567 -35.91 40.05 4.80
N ASP A 568 -34.63 40.40 4.89
CA ASP A 568 -33.97 41.55 5.57
C ASP A 568 -33.42 41.44 7.01
N ASP A 569 -32.08 41.52 7.06
CA ASP A 569 -31.20 42.44 7.80
C ASP A 569 -31.29 42.69 9.34
N ASP A 570 -30.07 42.67 9.89
CA ASP A 570 -29.47 43.53 10.94
C ASP A 570 -29.73 43.34 12.46
N ASP A 571 -28.57 43.31 13.13
CA ASP A 571 -28.16 43.92 14.42
C ASP A 571 -28.56 43.34 15.80
N ASP A 572 -27.49 42.99 16.52
CA ASP A 572 -27.16 43.21 17.94
C ASP A 572 -28.23 43.84 18.86
N ASP A 573 -28.54 43.16 19.98
CA ASP A 573 -28.08 43.54 21.32
C ASP A 573 -28.76 42.69 22.44
N ASP A 574 -27.93 42.33 23.42
CA ASP A 574 -28.18 42.02 24.84
C ASP A 574 -29.64 41.92 25.35
N ASN A 575 -29.99 40.85 26.06
CA ASN A 575 -29.74 40.73 27.52
C ASN A 575 -30.56 39.59 28.16
N ASP A 576 -30.11 39.20 29.37
CA ASP A 576 -30.80 38.48 30.43
C ASP A 576 -30.81 36.94 30.40
N GLY A 577 -29.85 36.40 31.16
CA GLY A 577 -29.79 35.01 31.54
C GLY A 577 -30.80 34.58 32.60
N ASN A 578 -31.05 33.28 32.64
CA ASN A 578 -30.98 32.50 33.88
C ASN A 578 -31.05 30.99 33.57
N ASN A 579 -29.98 30.30 33.98
CA ASN A 579 -29.97 28.98 34.62
C ASN A 579 -30.91 27.88 34.09
N TYR A 580 -30.36 26.97 33.29
CA TYR A 580 -30.56 25.51 33.45
C TYR A 580 -29.32 24.75 32.94
N TYR A 581 -28.19 24.94 33.62
CA TYR A 581 -27.07 23.98 33.60
C TYR A 581 -27.19 23.07 34.82
N ASP A 582 -28.08 22.08 34.75
CA ASP A 582 -27.89 20.81 35.44
C ASP A 582 -28.81 19.75 34.79
N GLY A 583 -28.25 18.75 34.11
CA GLY A 583 -29.03 17.63 33.60
C GLY A 583 -28.80 17.13 32.17
N MET A 584 -27.63 17.32 31.55
CA MET A 584 -27.20 16.50 30.40
C MET A 584 -25.73 16.10 30.50
N LYS A 585 -25.38 15.40 31.59
CA LYS A 585 -24.38 14.33 31.48
C LYS A 585 -25.14 13.06 31.11
N SER A 586 -24.55 12.30 30.18
CA SER A 586 -25.00 10.99 29.65
C SER A 586 -26.33 10.98 28.87
N LYS A 587 -26.28 11.38 27.60
CA LYS A 587 -26.94 10.57 26.55
C LYS A 587 -25.83 9.94 25.72
N GLU A 588 -25.60 8.68 26.04
CA GLU A 588 -24.61 7.79 25.45
C GLU A 588 -24.80 7.69 23.94
N TYR A 589 -23.67 7.65 23.22
CA TYR A 589 -23.56 7.18 21.85
C TYR A 589 -24.23 5.80 21.72
N SER A 590 -25.40 5.71 21.06
CA SER A 590 -26.14 4.44 20.95
C SER A 590 -26.50 4.04 19.50
N GLY A 591 -25.81 4.60 18.50
CA GLY A 591 -26.13 4.33 17.08
C GLY A 591 -25.80 2.91 16.60
N TYR A 592 -24.82 2.26 17.21
CA TYR A 592 -24.23 1.01 16.70
C TYR A 592 -24.05 -0.08 17.77
N ILE A 593 -25.11 -0.35 18.54
CA ILE A 593 -25.11 -1.34 19.63
C ILE A 593 -24.53 -2.71 19.19
N TYR A 594 -24.82 -3.16 17.96
CA TYR A 594 -24.31 -4.44 17.47
C TYR A 594 -22.81 -4.41 17.13
N LEU A 595 -22.27 -3.24 16.75
CA LEU A 595 -20.83 -3.10 16.49
C LEU A 595 -20.03 -3.23 17.79
N GLU A 596 -20.48 -2.60 18.87
CA GLU A 596 -19.82 -2.75 20.18
C GLU A 596 -19.80 -4.21 20.65
N GLU A 597 -20.88 -4.95 20.38
CA GLU A 597 -20.96 -6.36 20.72
C GLU A 597 -20.05 -7.22 19.81
N LEU A 598 -19.97 -6.89 18.51
CA LEU A 598 -18.99 -7.51 17.60
C LEU A 598 -17.55 -7.28 18.07
N MET A 599 -17.20 -6.07 18.50
CA MET A 599 -15.86 -5.75 19.03
C MET A 599 -15.50 -6.56 20.28
N ARG A 600 -16.48 -7.05 21.04
CA ARG A 600 -16.24 -7.92 22.20
C ARG A 600 -16.03 -9.39 21.80
N LEU A 601 -16.61 -9.81 20.68
CA LEU A 601 -16.65 -11.22 20.27
C LEU A 601 -15.63 -11.58 19.19
N ILE A 602 -15.25 -10.61 18.35
CA ILE A 602 -14.29 -10.80 17.26
C ILE A 602 -12.91 -10.30 17.74
N PRO A 603 -11.86 -11.13 17.60
CA PRO A 603 -10.49 -10.74 17.97
C PRO A 603 -9.94 -9.50 17.25
N ASP A 604 -10.33 -9.28 16.00
CA ASP A 604 -9.79 -8.22 15.15
C ASP A 604 -10.91 -7.52 14.37
N ILE A 605 -11.04 -6.20 14.58
CA ILE A 605 -11.90 -5.31 13.80
C ILE A 605 -11.07 -4.10 13.39
N SER A 606 -10.99 -3.85 12.09
CA SER A 606 -10.10 -2.84 11.51
C SER A 606 -10.74 -2.13 10.32
N ASP A 607 -10.15 -1.03 9.87
CA ASP A 607 -10.41 -0.56 8.52
C ASP A 607 -9.91 -1.58 7.49
N PRO A 608 -10.56 -1.69 6.32
CA PRO A 608 -10.05 -2.47 5.21
C PRO A 608 -8.72 -1.88 4.77
N ILE A 609 -7.69 -2.70 4.81
CA ILE A 609 -6.46 -2.40 4.08
C ILE A 609 -6.77 -2.79 2.64
N ASP A 610 -6.64 -1.86 1.68
CA ASP A 610 -6.88 -2.16 0.28
C ASP A 610 -5.69 -2.98 -0.26
N VAL A 611 -5.58 -4.24 0.17
CA VAL A 611 -4.50 -5.16 -0.19
C VAL A 611 -4.75 -5.67 -1.62
N VAL A 612 -4.74 -4.77 -2.60
CA VAL A 612 -4.61 -5.17 -4.00
C VAL A 612 -3.13 -5.41 -4.33
N ASN A 613 -2.22 -4.89 -3.50
CA ASN A 613 -0.81 -5.20 -3.57
C ASN A 613 -0.17 -4.96 -2.19
N PRO A 614 0.61 -5.88 -1.58
CA PRO A 614 1.39 -5.56 -0.38
C PRO A 614 2.41 -4.42 -0.59
N PHE A 615 2.55 -3.91 -1.81
CA PHE A 615 3.50 -2.86 -2.19
C PHE A 615 2.87 -1.52 -2.61
N TYR A 616 1.54 -1.37 -2.64
CA TYR A 616 0.92 -0.09 -3.02
C TYR A 616 -0.29 0.24 -2.14
N GLU A 617 -0.07 1.03 -1.10
CA GLU A 617 -1.11 1.89 -0.52
C GLU A 617 -1.31 3.08 -1.49
N TYR A 618 -2.51 3.24 -2.04
CA TYR A 618 -2.88 4.42 -2.85
C TYR A 618 -3.50 5.52 -2.00
#